data_AF-A0A9Q3K112-F1
#
_entry.id   AF-A0A9Q3K112-F1
#
_cell.length_a   1.000
_cell.length_b   1.000
_cell.length_c   1.000
_cell.angle_alpha   90.00
_cell.angle_beta   90.00
_cell.angle_gamma   90.00
#
_symmetry.space_group_name_H-M   'P 1'
#
loop_
_entity.id
_entity.type
_entity.pdbx_description
1 polymer ?
#
loop_
_entity_poly.entity_id
_entity_poly.type
_entity_poly.pdbx_seq_one_letter_code
_entity_poly.pdbx_strand_id
1 'polypeptide(L)'
;MDLPPSTYHDSREELWDEEEEPEEEESVRKIVPSAYHQYLDVFSKVKAEKLLPHHACDHHIELEGSLPPAGVIYSSSKQESDTLRA
;
A
#
# COMPACT_ATOMS: atom_id res chain seq x y z
N MET A 1 7.89 17.59 -48.64
CA MET A 1 7.35 18.60 -47.70
C MET A 1 6.45 17.84 -46.76
N ASP A 2 7.09 17.14 -45.82
CA ASP A 2 6.44 16.21 -44.91
C ASP A 2 5.79 17.02 -43.78
N LEU A 3 4.47 16.97 -43.71
CA LEU A 3 3.71 17.53 -42.58
C LEU A 3 3.87 16.56 -41.40
N PRO A 4 4.20 17.04 -40.18
CA PRO A 4 4.34 16.16 -39.03
C PRO A 4 2.99 15.53 -38.64
N PRO A 5 3.02 14.32 -38.05
CA PRO A 5 1.81 13.65 -37.58
C PRO A 5 1.13 14.54 -36.55
N SER A 6 -0.20 14.57 -36.61
CA SER A 6 -1.11 15.07 -35.58
C SER A 6 -0.41 15.04 -34.22
N THR A 7 -0.15 16.21 -33.63
CA THR A 7 0.20 16.31 -32.22
C THR A 7 -1.00 15.76 -31.45
N TYR A 8 -0.99 14.44 -31.30
CA TYR A 8 -1.70 13.70 -30.29
C TYR A 8 -1.20 14.32 -28.99
N HIS A 9 -1.94 15.33 -28.51
CA HIS A 9 -1.92 15.63 -27.11
C HIS A 9 -2.37 14.34 -26.47
N ASP A 10 -1.39 13.59 -25.98
CA ASP A 10 -1.60 12.46 -25.12
C ASP A 10 -2.28 13.01 -23.87
N SER A 11 -3.61 13.04 -23.90
CA SER A 11 -4.48 13.39 -22.76
C SER A 11 -4.45 12.28 -21.71
N ARG A 12 -3.30 11.63 -21.55
CA ARG A 12 -3.02 10.58 -20.59
C ARG A 12 -2.08 11.07 -19.49
N GLU A 13 -2.03 12.38 -19.27
CA GLU A 13 -1.48 12.93 -18.04
C GLU A 13 -2.40 14.06 -17.57
N GLU A 14 -3.56 13.68 -17.01
CA GLU A 14 -4.36 14.47 -16.05
C GLU A 14 -5.57 13.63 -15.58
N LEU A 15 -5.31 12.39 -15.19
CA LEU A 15 -6.15 11.69 -14.21
C LEU A 15 -5.30 11.60 -12.95
N TRP A 16 -4.99 12.77 -12.39
CA TRP A 16 -4.72 12.84 -10.96
C TRP A 16 -6.07 12.62 -10.30
N ASP A 17 -6.20 11.47 -9.63
CA ASP A 17 -7.25 11.19 -8.65
C ASP A 17 -7.07 12.17 -7.49
N GLU A 18 -7.44 13.43 -7.71
CA GLU A 18 -7.69 14.39 -6.66
C GLU A 18 -9.18 14.28 -6.30
N GLU A 19 -9.46 14.28 -5.00
CA GLU A 19 -10.78 14.38 -4.37
C GLU A 19 -11.47 13.08 -3.91
N GLU A 20 -10.84 12.35 -2.98
CA GLU A 20 -11.59 11.59 -1.97
C GLU A 20 -10.78 11.43 -0.65
N GLU A 21 -10.43 12.54 0.04
CA GLU A 21 -9.74 12.48 1.36
C GLU A 21 -10.23 13.42 2.51
N PRO A 22 -11.15 14.41 2.35
CA PRO A 22 -11.46 15.30 3.48
C PRO A 22 -12.36 14.66 4.55
N GLU A 23 -13.24 13.73 4.17
CA GLU A 23 -14.25 13.16 5.07
C GLU A 23 -13.65 12.19 6.11
N GLU A 24 -12.62 11.43 5.71
CA GLU A 24 -11.92 10.51 6.62
C GLU A 24 -11.08 11.28 7.64
N GLU A 25 -10.34 12.31 7.21
CA GLU A 25 -9.50 13.10 8.12
C GLU A 25 -10.32 13.80 9.21
N GLU A 26 -11.50 14.35 8.87
CA GLU A 26 -12.36 15.00 9.86
C GLU A 26 -12.89 14.00 10.90
N SER A 27 -13.22 12.78 10.45
CA SER A 27 -13.67 11.69 11.31
C SER A 27 -12.55 11.23 12.25
N VAL A 28 -11.32 11.11 11.74
CA VAL A 28 -10.14 10.74 12.51
C VAL A 28 -9.76 11.84 13.53
N ARG A 29 -9.83 13.12 13.17
CA ARG A 29 -9.55 14.26 14.07
C ARG A 29 -10.43 14.28 15.33
N LYS A 30 -11.67 13.77 15.23
CA LYS A 30 -12.61 13.68 16.36
C LYS A 30 -12.21 12.61 17.38
N ILE A 31 -11.45 11.60 16.97
CA ILE A 31 -11.03 10.46 17.80
C ILE A 31 -9.61 10.64 18.32
N VAL A 32 -8.72 11.18 17.48
CA VAL A 32 -7.30 11.33 17.79
C VAL A 32 -7.08 12.54 18.71
N PRO A 33 -6.31 12.39 19.81
CA PRO A 33 -5.95 13.51 20.67
C PRO A 33 -5.24 14.64 19.91
N SER A 34 -5.48 15.89 20.32
CA SER A 34 -4.96 17.08 19.64
C SER A 34 -3.43 17.11 19.45
N ALA A 35 -2.69 16.51 20.39
CA ALA A 35 -1.23 16.39 20.30
C ALA A 35 -0.74 15.62 19.05
N TYR A 36 -1.59 14.78 18.45
CA TYR A 36 -1.26 13.95 17.30
C TYR A 36 -1.94 14.41 16.00
N HIS A 37 -2.60 15.57 15.99
CA HIS A 37 -3.26 16.09 14.79
C HIS A 37 -2.28 16.41 13.64
N GLN A 38 -0.98 16.49 13.91
CA GLN A 38 0.05 16.58 12.86
C GLN A 38 0.32 15.24 12.14
N TYR A 39 -0.20 14.12 12.65
CA TYR A 39 0.03 12.76 12.15
C TYR A 39 -1.28 12.06 11.75
N LEU A 40 -2.30 12.81 11.33
CA LEU A 40 -3.61 12.24 11.00
C LEU A 40 -3.53 11.25 9.83
N ASP A 41 -2.57 11.45 8.94
CA ASP A 41 -2.24 10.56 7.84
C ASP A 41 -1.87 9.14 8.30
N VAL A 42 -1.20 9.01 9.46
CA VAL A 42 -0.86 7.71 10.07
C VAL A 42 -2.11 6.93 10.50
N PHE A 43 -3.21 7.64 10.78
CA PHE A 43 -4.48 7.04 11.19
C PHE A 43 -5.46 6.86 10.01
N SER A 44 -5.06 7.18 8.79
CA SER A 44 -5.88 6.92 7.59
C SER A 44 -5.94 5.42 7.31
N LYS A 45 -7.16 4.89 7.19
CA LYS A 45 -7.38 3.48 6.86
C LYS A 45 -6.87 3.17 5.45
N VAL A 46 -7.16 4.04 4.49
CA VAL A 46 -6.74 3.90 3.10
C VAL A 46 -5.22 3.85 2.98
N LYS A 47 -4.50 4.69 3.73
CA LYS A 47 -3.02 4.68 3.75
C LYS A 47 -2.47 3.43 4.44
N ALA A 48 -3.10 2.97 5.52
CA ALA A 48 -2.68 1.78 6.24
C ALA A 48 -2.83 0.46 5.44
N GLU A 49 -3.79 0.39 4.52
CA GLU A 49 -3.97 -0.76 3.62
C GLU A 49 -2.93 -0.82 2.50
N LYS A 50 -2.21 0.28 2.25
CA LYS A 50 -1.16 0.35 1.24
C LYS A 50 0.19 0.00 1.87
N LEU A 51 0.94 -0.89 1.22
CA LEU A 51 2.32 -1.13 1.60
C LEU A 51 3.15 0.13 1.37
N LEU A 52 3.99 0.47 2.36
CA LEU A 52 4.98 1.54 2.20
C LEU A 52 5.98 1.16 1.09
N PRO A 53 6.53 2.16 0.36
CA PRO A 53 7.61 1.92 -0.58
C PRO A 53 8.82 1.27 0.11
N HIS A 54 9.61 0.50 -0.65
CA HIS A 54 10.87 -0.04 -0.15
C HIS A 54 11.77 1.06 0.42
N HIS A 55 12.28 0.84 1.63
CA HIS A 55 13.15 1.78 2.32
C HIS A 55 14.61 1.34 2.25
N ALA A 56 15.54 2.30 2.34
CA ALA A 56 16.97 2.01 2.38
C ALA A 56 17.40 1.18 3.61
N CYS A 57 16.55 1.15 4.64
CA CYS A 57 16.75 0.39 5.87
C CYS A 57 16.04 -0.98 5.86
N ASP A 58 15.43 -1.38 4.74
CA ASP A 58 14.82 -2.70 4.64
C ASP A 58 15.87 -3.78 4.88
N HIS A 59 15.51 -4.79 5.67
CA HIS A 59 16.45 -5.85 6.01
C HIS A 59 16.74 -6.71 4.77
N HIS A 60 17.96 -6.62 4.26
CA HIS A 60 18.41 -7.47 3.17
C HIS A 60 18.72 -8.88 3.68
N ILE A 61 18.02 -9.87 3.14
CA ILE A 61 18.29 -11.29 3.41
C ILE A 61 19.32 -11.76 2.39
N GLU A 62 20.56 -11.94 2.84
CA GLU A 62 21.61 -12.56 2.04
C GLU A 62 21.34 -14.07 1.92
N LEU A 63 21.23 -14.56 0.69
CA LEU A 63 21.02 -15.97 0.42
C LEU A 63 22.37 -16.69 0.32
N GLU A 64 22.62 -17.63 1.22
CA GLU A 64 23.80 -18.50 1.18
C GLU A 64 23.41 -19.94 0.81
N GLY A 65 24.22 -20.58 -0.05
CA GLY A 65 24.04 -21.99 -0.43
C GLY A 65 22.96 -22.24 -1.51
N SER A 66 22.42 -23.46 -1.54
CA SER A 66 21.37 -23.86 -2.49
C SER A 66 19.98 -23.58 -1.94
N LEU A 67 19.01 -23.29 -2.83
CA LEU A 67 17.61 -23.14 -2.45
C LEU A 67 17.11 -24.34 -1.61
N PRO A 68 16.42 -24.10 -0.48
CA PRO A 68 15.86 -25.18 0.30
C PRO A 68 14.80 -25.94 -0.52
N PRO A 69 14.66 -27.27 -0.31
CA PRO A 69 13.59 -28.02 -0.96
C PRO A 69 12.24 -27.47 -0.50
N ALA A 70 11.28 -27.40 -1.43
CA ALA A 70 9.91 -27.02 -1.11
C ALA A 70 9.32 -28.00 -0.08
N GLY A 71 9.04 -27.51 1.12
CA GLY A 71 8.46 -28.29 2.20
C GLY A 71 6.97 -28.56 2.00
N VAL A 72 6.47 -29.66 2.56
CA VAL A 72 5.02 -29.86 2.71
C VAL A 72 4.50 -28.92 3.79
N ILE A 73 3.37 -28.26 3.52
CA ILE A 73 2.68 -27.49 4.55
C ILE A 73 2.04 -28.49 5.50
N TYR A 74 2.34 -28.39 6.80
CA TYR A 74 1.68 -29.22 7.82
C TYR A 74 0.17 -28.98 7.80
N SER A 75 -0.61 -30.05 8.05
CA SER A 75 -2.06 -29.92 8.11
C SER A 75 -2.46 -29.07 9.32
N SER A 76 -2.96 -27.88 9.09
CA SER A 76 -3.64 -27.10 10.12
C SER A 76 -5.02 -27.69 10.40
N SER A 77 -5.46 -27.63 11.66
CA SER A 77 -6.84 -27.95 12.01
C SER A 77 -7.82 -26.95 11.37
N LYS A 78 -9.11 -27.30 11.34
CA LYS A 78 -10.16 -26.41 10.87
C LYS A 78 -10.19 -25.10 11.67
N GLN A 79 -10.07 -25.20 13.00
CA GLN A 79 -10.07 -24.06 13.90
C GLN A 79 -8.91 -23.10 13.61
N GLU A 80 -7.70 -23.62 13.41
CA GLU A 80 -6.52 -22.80 13.07
C GLU A 80 -6.69 -22.13 11.71
N SER A 81 -7.19 -22.87 10.71
CA SER A 81 -7.42 -22.33 9.36
C SER A 81 -8.50 -21.25 9.35
N ASP A 82 -9.57 -21.43 10.11
CA ASP A 82 -10.67 -20.47 10.24
C ASP A 82 -10.18 -19.19 10.95
N THR A 83 -9.31 -19.32 11.94
CA THR A 83 -8.72 -18.18 12.68
C THR A 83 -7.80 -17.33 11.80
N LEU A 84 -7.01 -17.97 10.93
CA LEU A 84 -6.01 -17.27 10.08
C LEU A 84 -6.61 -16.61 8.83
N ARG A 85 -7.86 -16.95 8.47
CA ARG A 85 -8.57 -16.40 7.31
C ARG A 85 -9.48 -15.23 7.65
N ALA A 86 -9.69 -14.97 8.93
CA ALA A 86 -10.49 -13.86 9.44
C ALA A 86 -9.68 -12.57 9.44
#